data_AF-A0A7S2MDR8-F1
#
_entry.id   AF-A0A7S2MDR8-F1
#
_cell.length_a   1.000
_cell.length_b   1.000
_cell.length_c   1.000
_cell.angle_alpha   90.00
_cell.angle_beta   90.00
_cell.angle_gamma   90.00
#
_symmetry.space_group_name_H-M   'P 1'
#
loop_
_entity.id
_entity.type
_entity.pdbx_description
1 polymer ?
#
loop_
_entity_poly.entity_id
_entity_poly.type
_entity_poly.pdbx_seq_one_letter_code
_entity_poly.pdbx_strand_id
1 'polypeptide(L)'
;MGMLRFVPMFSPLVMFGILAYVLLSTGLFTFFLTRWLSMKGLNTQVKRLEGEVDRLEVENDRLEKSVEEFTFQNDRLGHEIRELENTTDQLGFEVDRLSNETDELSYQVDRLENETYGLGNLTEDLVEENEALNQSIILFQAENEQLNESNIFYQEQNEQLNESLIIANDLVIELNETAEDLDNELQNITQINEELNESLEMALGLSADLNEKISNLTDVNEALNATNQVLAAQVANLTAVNEELNGLLDELRDIFQFLNETSGGFNDTLREIASELADQVLENRVILLKRTQQTYEQFRIPVKFECSYGNRFGNQLPWGTEFSLPIEPNGGDYDVVIAFADEQVLSEVCANLTDFELFLSTDDEVGYQPSGVMPPRDISSNQLLGGQMKYTAALMDYYFPNPGEDGLT
;
A
#
# COMPACT_ATOMS: atom_id res chain seq x y z
N MET A 1 161.16 228.03 -27.78
CA MET A 1 160.89 229.48 -27.83
C MET A 1 160.28 229.86 -26.47
N GLY A 2 160.94 230.67 -25.63
CA GLY A 2 160.41 231.23 -24.35
C GLY A 2 160.65 230.47 -23.00
N MET A 3 161.42 231.09 -22.05
CA MET A 3 161.17 231.39 -20.60
C MET A 3 160.68 230.34 -19.53
N LEU A 4 160.88 230.42 -18.18
CA LEU A 4 161.80 231.14 -17.22
C LEU A 4 161.66 230.67 -15.71
N ARG A 5 162.78 230.64 -14.95
CA ARG A 5 163.02 230.99 -13.48
C ARG A 5 162.44 230.28 -12.20
N PHE A 6 163.28 230.29 -11.13
CA PHE A 6 163.08 230.41 -9.62
C PHE A 6 163.06 229.20 -8.62
N VAL A 7 163.34 229.42 -7.29
CA VAL A 7 163.77 228.40 -6.25
C VAL A 7 163.34 228.68 -4.74
N PRO A 8 163.06 227.66 -3.86
CA PRO A 8 162.83 227.74 -2.38
C PRO A 8 163.63 226.75 -1.43
N MET A 9 163.19 226.51 -0.16
CA MET A 9 163.82 225.71 0.97
C MET A 9 162.82 224.89 1.88
N PHE A 10 163.35 224.04 2.81
CA PHE A 10 162.70 223.28 3.96
C PHE A 10 162.10 221.87 3.66
N SER A 11 161.87 220.88 4.58
CA SER A 11 162.13 220.63 6.05
C SER A 11 161.97 219.11 6.46
N PRO A 12 162.38 218.61 7.67
CA PRO A 12 162.36 217.17 8.03
C PRO A 12 161.36 216.68 9.14
N LEU A 13 161.29 215.34 9.33
CA LEU A 13 160.79 214.52 10.46
C LEU A 13 159.29 214.09 10.61
N VAL A 14 158.28 214.68 9.98
CA VAL A 14 156.86 214.33 10.30
C VAL A 14 156.24 213.20 9.44
N MET A 15 156.64 213.01 8.17
CA MET A 15 155.81 212.22 7.23
C MET A 15 155.84 210.68 7.43
N PHE A 16 156.90 210.11 8.01
CA PHE A 16 157.04 208.65 8.12
C PHE A 16 156.09 207.99 9.15
N GLY A 17 155.54 208.75 10.11
CA GLY A 17 154.60 208.21 11.10
C GLY A 17 153.20 207.90 10.54
N ILE A 18 152.75 208.65 9.53
CA ILE A 18 151.35 208.57 9.04
C ILE A 18 151.13 207.31 8.19
N LEU A 19 152.14 206.85 7.45
CA LEU A 19 152.01 205.72 6.54
C LEU A 19 151.80 204.36 7.25
N ALA A 20 152.26 204.23 8.51
CA ALA A 20 152.12 202.99 9.28
C ALA A 20 150.72 202.84 9.94
N TYR A 21 150.09 203.94 10.35
CA TYR A 21 148.83 203.91 11.11
C TYR A 21 147.60 203.56 10.24
N VAL A 22 147.60 203.96 8.97
CA VAL A 22 146.48 203.72 8.04
C VAL A 22 146.38 202.24 7.62
N LEU A 23 147.50 201.51 7.57
CA LEU A 23 147.53 200.10 7.18
C LEU A 23 147.10 199.14 8.30
N LEU A 24 147.25 199.51 9.58
CA LEU A 24 146.84 198.66 10.71
C LEU A 24 145.36 198.84 11.11
N SER A 25 144.79 200.02 10.90
CA SER A 25 143.42 200.33 11.35
C SER A 25 142.32 199.73 10.46
N THR A 26 142.60 199.47 9.19
CA THR A 26 141.61 198.94 8.23
C THR A 26 141.42 197.41 8.30
N GLY A 27 142.40 196.66 8.82
CA GLY A 27 142.34 195.19 8.89
C GLY A 27 141.44 194.61 9.99
N LEU A 28 141.16 195.36 11.06
CA LEU A 28 140.39 194.86 12.22
C LEU A 28 138.87 194.87 12.02
N PHE A 29 138.35 195.80 11.20
CA PHE A 29 136.90 195.96 11.01
C PHE A 29 136.27 194.80 10.21
N THR A 30 137.01 194.24 9.25
CA THR A 30 136.56 193.08 8.44
C THR A 30 136.45 191.79 9.26
N PHE A 31 137.32 191.60 10.25
CA PHE A 31 137.26 190.45 11.17
C PHE A 31 136.05 190.51 12.12
N PHE A 32 135.66 191.70 12.59
CA PHE A 32 134.52 191.82 13.51
C PHE A 32 133.17 191.64 12.80
N LEU A 33 133.03 192.17 11.58
CA LEU A 33 131.82 192.00 10.76
C LEU A 33 131.57 190.53 10.38
N THR A 34 132.61 189.79 10.01
CA THR A 34 132.50 188.36 9.68
C THR A 34 132.07 187.53 10.90
N ARG A 35 132.55 187.86 12.11
CA ARG A 35 132.17 187.15 13.34
C ARG A 35 130.75 187.52 13.84
N TRP A 36 130.30 188.76 13.65
CA TRP A 36 128.91 189.15 13.99
C TRP A 36 127.87 188.49 13.07
N LEU A 37 128.15 188.38 11.76
CA LEU A 37 127.32 187.62 10.83
C LEU A 37 127.19 186.14 11.23
N SER A 38 128.28 185.54 11.74
CA SER A 38 128.28 184.15 12.21
C SER A 38 127.35 183.90 13.39
N MET A 39 127.18 184.86 14.32
CA MET A 39 126.24 184.72 15.45
C MET A 39 124.78 184.70 15.01
N LYS A 40 124.41 185.50 13.99
CA LYS A 40 123.07 185.40 13.38
C LYS A 40 122.86 184.04 12.73
N GLY A 41 123.88 183.50 12.06
CA GLY A 41 123.86 182.13 11.53
C GLY A 41 123.57 181.07 12.59
N LEU A 42 124.18 181.17 13.78
CA LEU A 42 123.91 180.26 14.91
C LEU A 42 122.47 180.38 15.42
N ASN A 43 121.94 181.59 15.60
CA ASN A 43 120.55 181.77 16.05
C ASN A 43 119.54 181.18 15.05
N THR A 44 119.83 181.25 13.75
CA THR A 44 119.03 180.59 12.72
C THR A 44 119.14 179.06 12.77
N GLN A 45 120.30 178.51 13.14
CA GLN A 45 120.48 177.07 13.34
C GLN A 45 119.78 176.56 14.60
N VAL A 46 119.84 177.30 15.72
CA VAL A 46 119.12 176.97 16.96
C VAL A 46 117.61 176.91 16.69
N LYS A 47 117.03 177.93 16.05
CA LYS A 47 115.61 177.91 15.67
C LYS A 47 115.23 176.79 14.68
N ARG A 48 116.18 176.35 13.85
CA ARG A 48 115.96 175.20 12.97
C ARG A 48 115.97 173.89 13.76
N LEU A 49 116.86 173.76 14.73
CA LEU A 49 116.95 172.61 15.65
C LEU A 49 115.74 172.55 16.60
N GLU A 50 115.28 173.68 17.14
CA GLU A 50 114.01 173.77 17.90
C GLU A 50 112.86 173.27 17.02
N GLY A 51 112.69 173.82 15.81
CA GLY A 51 111.67 173.35 14.86
C GLY A 51 111.90 171.96 14.25
N GLU A 52 112.99 171.26 14.61
CA GLU A 52 113.29 169.87 14.24
C GLU A 52 113.03 168.95 15.44
N VAL A 53 113.31 169.41 16.67
CA VAL A 53 112.87 168.80 17.93
C VAL A 53 111.35 168.83 18.05
N ASP A 54 110.69 169.98 17.83
CA ASP A 54 109.22 170.11 17.84
C ASP A 54 108.56 169.13 16.84
N ARG A 55 109.21 168.88 15.70
CA ARG A 55 108.72 167.89 14.71
C ARG A 55 108.91 166.46 15.18
N LEU A 56 110.07 166.15 15.77
CA LEU A 56 110.35 164.82 16.31
C LEU A 56 109.47 164.52 17.53
N GLU A 57 109.13 165.52 18.35
CA GLU A 57 108.15 165.40 19.43
C GLU A 57 106.75 165.09 18.86
N VAL A 58 106.28 165.85 17.86
CA VAL A 58 105.01 165.55 17.15
C VAL A 58 105.03 164.20 16.42
N GLU A 59 106.18 163.73 15.95
CA GLU A 59 106.34 162.42 15.32
C GLU A 59 106.34 161.29 16.37
N ASN A 60 106.98 161.50 17.52
CA ASN A 60 106.98 160.57 18.65
C ASN A 60 105.57 160.45 19.27
N ASP A 61 104.86 161.57 19.46
CA ASP A 61 103.45 161.64 19.86
C ASP A 61 102.49 160.90 18.91
N ARG A 62 102.85 160.81 17.63
CA ARG A 62 102.10 160.06 16.61
C ARG A 62 102.44 158.58 16.67
N LEU A 63 103.73 158.24 16.81
CA LEU A 63 104.19 156.87 16.98
C LEU A 63 103.62 156.25 18.26
N GLU A 64 103.61 156.97 19.37
CA GLU A 64 102.99 156.54 20.64
C GLU A 64 101.51 156.24 20.45
N LYS A 65 100.74 157.15 19.83
CA LYS A 65 99.33 156.90 19.49
C LYS A 65 99.13 155.70 18.56
N SER A 66 100.00 155.50 17.58
CA SER A 66 99.95 154.30 16.73
C SER A 66 100.29 153.02 17.49
N VAL A 67 101.21 153.07 18.45
CA VAL A 67 101.53 151.93 19.34
C VAL A 67 100.37 151.62 20.29
N GLU A 68 99.72 152.64 20.86
CA GLU A 68 98.48 152.48 21.64
C GLU A 68 97.37 151.86 20.79
N GLU A 69 97.16 152.36 19.56
CA GLU A 69 96.16 151.82 18.64
C GLU A 69 96.45 150.37 18.25
N PHE A 70 97.70 150.02 17.92
CA PHE A 70 98.08 148.63 17.64
C PHE A 70 97.98 147.73 18.88
N THR A 71 98.25 148.25 20.08
CA THR A 71 98.07 147.50 21.33
C THR A 71 96.60 147.19 21.56
N PHE A 72 95.72 148.19 21.40
CA PHE A 72 94.27 148.01 21.49
C PHE A 72 93.72 147.04 20.41
N GLN A 73 94.24 147.12 19.18
CA GLN A 73 93.89 146.16 18.13
C GLN A 73 94.36 144.74 18.46
N ASN A 74 95.57 144.56 19.00
CA ASN A 74 96.07 143.26 19.45
C ASN A 74 95.26 142.69 20.62
N ASP A 75 94.86 143.52 21.60
CA ASP A 75 94.01 143.09 22.71
C ASP A 75 92.62 142.67 22.23
N ARG A 76 92.04 143.40 21.26
CA ARG A 76 90.76 143.04 20.63
C ARG A 76 90.87 141.75 19.83
N LEU A 77 91.88 141.60 18.96
CA LEU A 77 92.15 140.36 18.23
C LEU A 77 92.39 139.20 19.19
N GLY A 78 93.12 139.42 20.29
CA GLY A 78 93.33 138.43 21.34
C GLY A 78 92.07 138.08 22.12
N HIS A 79 91.02 138.91 22.11
CA HIS A 79 89.70 138.57 22.62
C HIS A 79 88.88 137.78 21.59
N GLU A 80 88.86 138.22 20.33
CA GLU A 80 88.21 137.54 19.19
C GLU A 80 88.76 136.11 19.03
N ILE A 81 90.07 135.91 19.15
CA ILE A 81 90.72 134.58 19.14
C ILE A 81 90.18 133.70 20.27
N ARG A 82 90.12 134.19 21.52
CA ARG A 82 89.60 133.41 22.66
C ARG A 82 88.11 133.07 22.54
N GLU A 83 87.33 133.94 21.91
CA GLU A 83 85.91 133.66 21.62
C GLU A 83 85.75 132.60 20.52
N LEU A 84 86.60 132.64 19.48
CA LEU A 84 86.67 131.62 18.45
C LEU A 84 87.17 130.27 18.99
N GLU A 85 88.17 130.25 19.87
CA GLU A 85 88.65 129.06 20.58
C GLU A 85 87.51 128.41 21.38
N ASN A 86 86.83 129.16 22.25
CA ASN A 86 85.69 128.67 23.03
C ASN A 86 84.52 128.18 22.14
N THR A 87 84.26 128.86 21.02
CA THR A 87 83.25 128.41 20.04
C THR A 87 83.68 127.12 19.35
N THR A 88 84.98 126.96 19.06
CA THR A 88 85.55 125.75 18.48
C THR A 88 85.46 124.57 19.45
N ASP A 89 85.77 124.78 20.73
CA ASP A 89 85.64 123.77 21.78
C ASP A 89 84.18 123.33 21.95
N GLN A 90 83.23 124.28 21.99
CA GLN A 90 81.79 123.98 22.06
C GLN A 90 81.29 123.18 20.86
N LEU A 91 81.72 123.53 19.64
CA LEU A 91 81.42 122.75 18.44
C LEU A 91 82.07 121.37 18.47
N GLY A 92 83.27 121.24 19.04
CA GLY A 92 83.93 119.95 19.27
C GLY A 92 83.09 119.04 20.18
N PHE A 93 82.67 119.53 21.34
CA PHE A 93 81.80 118.76 22.25
C PHE A 93 80.45 118.39 21.62
N GLU A 94 79.87 119.25 20.78
CA GLU A 94 78.63 118.95 20.08
C GLU A 94 78.83 117.88 18.99
N VAL A 95 79.94 117.92 18.26
CA VAL A 95 80.32 116.87 17.29
C VAL A 95 80.55 115.53 18.00
N ASP A 96 81.27 115.52 19.13
CA ASP A 96 81.47 114.31 19.93
C ASP A 96 80.13 113.74 20.44
N ARG A 97 79.22 114.60 20.91
CA ARG A 97 77.88 114.18 21.34
C ARG A 97 77.07 113.56 20.20
N LEU A 98 76.99 114.23 19.06
CA LEU A 98 76.26 113.74 17.88
C LEU A 98 76.89 112.47 17.31
N SER A 99 78.22 112.29 17.41
CA SER A 99 78.88 111.04 17.05
C SER A 99 78.42 109.90 17.96
N ASN A 100 78.41 110.10 19.29
CA ASN A 100 77.93 109.08 20.23
C ASN A 100 76.43 108.75 20.04
N GLU A 101 75.58 109.75 19.78
CA GLU A 101 74.16 109.54 19.46
C GLU A 101 73.99 108.76 18.14
N THR A 102 74.85 109.02 17.14
CA THR A 102 74.87 108.29 15.86
C THR A 102 75.30 106.84 16.03
N ASP A 103 76.34 106.59 16.83
CA ASP A 103 76.81 105.24 17.14
C ASP A 103 75.74 104.44 17.90
N GLU A 104 75.09 105.04 18.91
CA GLU A 104 73.99 104.39 19.65
C GLU A 104 72.82 104.04 18.72
N LEU A 105 72.41 104.96 17.84
CA LEU A 105 71.37 104.71 16.84
C LEU A 105 71.77 103.58 15.88
N SER A 106 73.04 103.49 15.47
CA SER A 106 73.53 102.39 14.64
C SER A 106 73.37 101.05 15.37
N TYR A 107 73.80 100.94 16.63
CA TYR A 107 73.60 99.72 17.43
C TYR A 107 72.11 99.35 17.62
N GLN A 108 71.22 100.33 17.72
CA GLN A 108 69.78 100.07 17.81
C GLN A 108 69.20 99.57 16.48
N VAL A 109 69.65 100.12 15.34
CA VAL A 109 69.28 99.64 14.00
C VAL A 109 69.79 98.21 13.79
N ASP A 110 71.06 97.93 14.06
CA ASP A 110 71.65 96.59 13.94
C ASP A 110 70.88 95.55 14.79
N ARG A 111 70.48 95.92 16.01
CA ARG A 111 69.68 95.03 16.87
C ARG A 111 68.30 94.76 16.28
N LEU A 112 67.60 95.80 15.82
CA LEU A 112 66.26 95.68 15.22
C LEU A 112 66.30 94.89 13.90
N GLU A 113 67.36 95.01 13.12
CA GLU A 113 67.55 94.22 11.89
C GLU A 113 67.71 92.72 12.23
N ASN A 114 68.55 92.40 13.23
CA ASN A 114 68.71 91.03 13.72
C ASN A 114 67.41 90.46 14.32
N GLU A 115 66.65 91.24 15.09
CA GLU A 115 65.32 90.84 15.59
C GLU A 115 64.34 90.59 14.43
N THR A 116 64.38 91.43 13.38
CA THR A 116 63.53 91.29 12.18
C THR A 116 63.87 90.03 11.39
N TYR A 117 65.16 89.72 11.19
CA TYR A 117 65.58 88.47 10.56
C TYR A 117 65.18 87.24 11.40
N GLY A 118 65.33 87.29 12.72
CA GLY A 118 64.91 86.21 13.62
C GLY A 118 63.40 85.94 13.55
N LEU A 119 62.58 86.99 13.51
CA LEU A 119 61.12 86.87 13.32
C LEU A 119 60.76 86.39 11.91
N GLY A 120 61.52 86.78 10.89
CA GLY A 120 61.37 86.28 9.52
C GLY A 120 61.53 84.76 9.45
N ASN A 121 62.67 84.25 9.94
CA ASN A 121 62.94 82.81 9.97
C ASN A 121 61.88 82.04 10.76
N LEU A 122 61.49 82.52 11.95
CA LEU A 122 60.42 81.89 12.74
C LEU A 122 59.07 81.87 12.02
N THR A 123 58.79 82.88 11.18
CA THR A 123 57.58 82.91 10.37
C THR A 123 57.65 81.89 9.23
N GLU A 124 58.82 81.71 8.61
CA GLU A 124 59.06 80.70 7.57
C GLU A 124 58.92 79.27 8.16
N ASP A 125 59.59 78.98 9.29
CA ASP A 125 59.47 77.70 10.01
C ASP A 125 58.00 77.36 10.34
N LEU A 126 57.22 78.34 10.82
CA LEU A 126 55.80 78.16 11.15
C LEU A 126 54.92 77.98 9.91
N VAL A 127 55.29 78.53 8.76
CA VAL A 127 54.58 78.28 7.49
C VAL A 127 54.84 76.84 7.04
N GLU A 128 56.08 76.38 7.05
CA GLU A 128 56.42 74.99 6.70
C GLU A 128 55.73 73.98 7.63
N GLU A 129 55.69 74.22 8.94
CA GLU A 129 54.98 73.35 9.90
C GLU A 129 53.46 73.31 9.62
N ASN A 130 52.83 74.45 9.31
CA ASN A 130 51.41 74.50 8.96
C ASN A 130 51.12 73.79 7.63
N GLU A 131 51.99 73.89 6.62
CA GLU A 131 51.84 73.15 5.38
C GLU A 131 51.96 71.64 5.60
N ALA A 132 52.96 71.19 6.37
CA ALA A 132 53.13 69.77 6.72
C ALA A 132 51.95 69.21 7.54
N LEU A 133 51.41 69.99 8.47
CA LEU A 133 50.22 69.64 9.24
C LEU A 133 48.98 69.54 8.33
N ASN A 134 48.80 70.49 7.41
CA ASN A 134 47.69 70.47 6.46
C ASN A 134 47.75 69.27 5.51
N GLN A 135 48.95 68.88 5.03
CA GLN A 135 49.11 67.63 4.26
C GLN A 135 48.75 66.40 5.10
N SER A 136 49.13 66.38 6.38
CA SER A 136 48.79 65.29 7.30
C SER A 136 47.26 65.18 7.51
N ILE A 137 46.56 66.31 7.62
CA ILE A 137 45.09 66.35 7.70
C ILE A 137 44.45 65.78 6.42
N ILE A 138 44.94 66.15 5.24
CA ILE A 138 44.43 65.62 3.95
C ILE A 138 44.62 64.09 3.87
N LEU A 139 45.79 63.57 4.30
CA LEU A 139 46.05 62.14 4.33
C LEU A 139 45.10 61.40 5.29
N PHE A 140 44.91 61.90 6.51
CA PHE A 140 43.96 61.30 7.46
C PHE A 140 42.50 61.41 6.98
N GLN A 141 42.12 62.44 6.22
CA GLN A 141 40.79 62.53 5.62
C GLN A 141 40.58 61.41 4.59
N ALA A 142 41.55 61.19 3.70
CA ALA A 142 41.50 60.10 2.72
C ALA A 142 41.49 58.71 3.36
N GLU A 143 42.27 58.50 4.44
CA GLU A 143 42.26 57.23 5.19
C GLU A 143 40.90 56.98 5.88
N ASN A 144 40.28 58.01 6.46
CA ASN A 144 38.94 57.90 7.04
C ASN A 144 37.86 57.63 5.98
N GLU A 145 37.97 58.21 4.79
CA GLU A 145 37.07 57.95 3.67
C GLU A 145 37.18 56.49 3.21
N GLN A 146 38.40 55.99 3.00
CA GLN A 146 38.66 54.58 2.66
C GLN A 146 38.17 53.60 3.73
N LEU A 147 38.33 53.94 5.01
CA LEU A 147 37.83 53.13 6.13
C LEU A 147 36.30 53.13 6.16
N ASN A 148 35.66 54.26 5.85
CA ASN A 148 34.21 54.36 5.75
C ASN A 148 33.64 53.55 4.58
N GLU A 149 34.26 53.61 3.39
CA GLU A 149 33.91 52.75 2.25
C GLU A 149 34.05 51.26 2.61
N SER A 150 35.14 50.88 3.28
CA SER A 150 35.37 49.50 3.74
C SER A 150 34.29 49.04 4.73
N ASN A 151 33.87 49.92 5.66
CA ASN A 151 32.79 49.62 6.60
C ASN A 151 31.44 49.43 5.90
N ILE A 152 31.11 50.26 4.90
CA ILE A 152 29.88 50.10 4.10
C ILE A 152 29.91 48.76 3.35
N PHE A 153 31.03 48.42 2.71
CA PHE A 153 31.21 47.13 2.02
C PHE A 153 31.01 45.92 2.97
N TYR A 154 31.56 45.97 4.18
CA TYR A 154 31.34 44.90 5.17
C TYR A 154 29.91 44.89 5.74
N GLN A 155 29.20 46.02 5.78
CA GLN A 155 27.78 46.06 6.14
C GLN A 155 26.94 45.35 5.06
N GLU A 156 27.14 45.67 3.78
CA GLU A 156 26.48 45.01 2.65
C GLU A 156 26.73 43.49 2.63
N GLN A 157 27.97 43.05 2.90
CA GLN A 157 28.29 41.62 3.02
C GLN A 157 27.57 40.94 4.19
N ASN A 158 27.46 41.61 5.34
CA ASN A 158 26.75 41.06 6.50
C ASN A 158 25.23 40.97 6.24
N GLU A 159 24.65 41.93 5.52
CA GLU A 159 23.24 41.87 5.10
C GLU A 159 23.00 40.71 4.14
N GLN A 160 23.82 40.55 3.09
CA GLN A 160 23.73 39.41 2.16
C GLN A 160 23.92 38.04 2.86
N LEU A 161 24.82 37.97 3.84
CA LEU A 161 25.03 36.76 4.63
C LEU A 161 23.82 36.45 5.52
N ASN A 162 23.19 37.48 6.10
CA ASN A 162 21.99 37.33 6.93
C ASN A 162 20.77 36.91 6.08
N GLU A 163 20.60 37.46 4.87
CA GLU A 163 19.59 36.99 3.91
C GLU A 163 19.81 35.52 3.54
N SER A 164 21.06 35.15 3.24
CA SER A 164 21.44 33.75 2.93
C SER A 164 21.17 32.80 4.10
N LEU A 165 21.37 33.26 5.34
CA LEU A 165 21.08 32.51 6.55
C LEU A 165 19.57 32.29 6.77
N ILE A 166 18.74 33.30 6.47
CA ILE A 166 17.28 33.17 6.51
C ILE A 166 16.82 32.11 5.51
N ILE A 167 17.26 32.21 4.25
CA ILE A 167 16.93 31.22 3.19
C ILE A 167 17.37 29.80 3.60
N ALA A 168 18.56 29.65 4.19
CA ALA A 168 19.04 28.35 4.66
C ALA A 168 18.20 27.79 5.82
N ASN A 169 17.73 28.64 6.74
CA ASN A 169 16.85 28.22 7.84
C ASN A 169 15.46 27.81 7.33
N ASP A 170 14.88 28.58 6.40
CA ASP A 170 13.59 28.25 5.78
C ASP A 170 13.65 26.89 5.05
N LEU A 171 14.74 26.63 4.32
CA LEU A 171 14.98 25.33 3.68
C LEU A 171 15.15 24.19 4.69
N VAL A 172 15.75 24.44 5.86
CA VAL A 172 15.85 23.44 6.94
C VAL A 172 14.48 23.12 7.55
N ILE A 173 13.58 24.11 7.64
CA ILE A 173 12.19 23.90 8.09
C ILE A 173 11.44 23.03 7.07
N GLU A 174 11.49 23.38 5.77
CA GLU A 174 10.85 22.61 4.70
C GLU A 174 11.38 21.16 4.63
N LEU A 175 12.70 20.97 4.77
CA LEU A 175 13.30 19.63 4.84
C LEU A 175 12.87 18.84 6.08
N ASN A 176 12.61 19.51 7.21
CA ASN A 176 12.12 18.84 8.42
C ASN A 176 10.64 18.44 8.28
N GLU A 177 9.80 19.29 7.69
CA GLU A 177 8.39 18.97 7.39
C GLU A 177 8.30 17.77 6.43
N THR A 178 9.08 17.76 5.34
CA THR A 178 9.10 16.61 4.41
C THR A 178 9.64 15.32 5.03
N ALA A 179 10.53 15.40 6.02
CA ALA A 179 11.00 14.23 6.76
C ALA A 179 9.93 13.69 7.73
N GLU A 180 9.12 14.55 8.35
CA GLU A 180 8.00 14.17 9.21
C GLU A 180 6.86 13.54 8.39
N ASP A 181 6.52 14.10 7.23
CA ASP A 181 5.56 13.50 6.28
C ASP A 181 6.01 12.10 5.82
N LEU A 182 7.29 11.92 5.52
CA LEU A 182 7.84 10.63 5.10
C LEU A 182 7.84 9.59 6.24
N ASP A 183 8.09 9.99 7.49
CA ASP A 183 7.99 9.09 8.64
C ASP A 183 6.53 8.66 8.88
N ASN A 184 5.57 9.58 8.76
CA ASN A 184 4.15 9.26 8.81
C ASN A 184 3.72 8.27 7.70
N GLU A 185 4.22 8.44 6.47
CA GLU A 185 3.96 7.50 5.37
C GLU A 185 4.60 6.12 5.65
N LEU A 186 5.83 6.09 6.19
CA LEU A 186 6.52 4.86 6.59
C LEU A 186 5.75 4.10 7.69
N GLN A 187 5.24 4.81 8.71
CA GLN A 187 4.42 4.22 9.76
C GLN A 187 3.13 3.60 9.19
N ASN A 188 2.44 4.31 8.30
CA ASN A 188 1.23 3.82 7.63
C ASN A 188 1.53 2.57 6.76
N ILE A 189 2.61 2.57 5.98
CA ILE A 189 3.05 1.38 5.22
C ILE A 189 3.39 0.21 6.16
N THR A 190 3.99 0.48 7.32
CA THR A 190 4.31 -0.55 8.32
C THR A 190 3.03 -1.18 8.86
N GLN A 191 2.05 -0.38 9.28
CA GLN A 191 0.75 -0.86 9.74
C GLN A 191 0.03 -1.70 8.66
N ILE A 192 0.00 -1.25 7.41
CA ILE A 192 -0.62 -1.98 6.29
C ILE A 192 0.06 -3.34 6.07
N ASN A 193 1.38 -3.44 6.25
CA ASN A 193 2.10 -4.70 6.15
C ASN A 193 1.79 -5.65 7.32
N GLU A 194 1.57 -5.14 8.53
CA GLU A 194 1.13 -5.93 9.68
C GLU A 194 -0.28 -6.49 9.45
N GLU A 195 -1.25 -5.64 9.05
CA GLU A 195 -2.62 -6.05 8.70
C GLU A 195 -2.65 -7.08 7.55
N LEU A 196 -1.77 -6.92 6.55
CA LEU A 196 -1.63 -7.88 5.45
C LEU A 196 -1.05 -9.23 5.93
N ASN A 197 -0.11 -9.22 6.87
CA ASN A 197 0.47 -10.44 7.43
C ASN A 197 -0.57 -11.20 8.29
N GLU A 198 -1.37 -10.52 9.10
CA GLU A 198 -2.50 -11.13 9.83
C GLU A 198 -3.51 -11.78 8.88
N SER A 199 -3.86 -11.09 7.78
CA SER A 199 -4.74 -11.62 6.74
C SER A 199 -4.16 -12.85 6.04
N LEU A 200 -2.84 -12.86 5.79
CA LEU A 200 -2.12 -14.01 5.23
C LEU A 200 -2.13 -15.21 6.18
N GLU A 201 -1.87 -15.01 7.47
CA GLU A 201 -1.93 -16.06 8.49
C GLU A 201 -3.34 -16.65 8.61
N MET A 202 -4.38 -15.81 8.57
CA MET A 202 -5.77 -16.25 8.54
C MET A 202 -6.10 -17.10 7.29
N ALA A 203 -5.63 -16.68 6.11
CA ALA A 203 -5.81 -17.42 4.86
C ALA A 203 -5.08 -18.78 4.86
N LEU A 204 -3.87 -18.84 5.44
CA LEU A 204 -3.11 -20.08 5.64
C LEU A 204 -3.84 -21.03 6.61
N GLY A 205 -4.38 -20.51 7.71
CA GLY A 205 -5.20 -21.28 8.65
C GLY A 205 -6.45 -21.87 8.00
N LEU A 206 -7.18 -21.07 7.20
CA LEU A 206 -8.36 -21.54 6.47
C LEU A 206 -8.00 -22.59 5.40
N SER A 207 -6.86 -22.46 4.73
CA SER A 207 -6.33 -23.46 3.81
C SER A 207 -6.00 -24.79 4.51
N ALA A 208 -5.47 -24.74 5.74
CA ALA A 208 -5.22 -25.94 6.53
C ALA A 208 -6.51 -26.68 6.92
N ASP A 209 -7.51 -25.95 7.43
CA ASP A 209 -8.84 -26.51 7.78
C ASP A 209 -9.55 -27.10 6.55
N LEU A 210 -9.49 -26.43 5.39
CA LEU A 210 -10.02 -26.96 4.13
C LEU A 210 -9.32 -28.24 3.69
N ASN A 211 -7.99 -28.34 3.83
CA ASN A 211 -7.24 -29.55 3.52
C ASN A 211 -7.58 -30.71 4.47
N GLU A 212 -7.74 -30.45 5.77
CA GLU A 212 -8.25 -31.44 6.73
C GLU A 212 -9.67 -31.89 6.35
N LYS A 213 -10.54 -30.96 5.94
CA LYS A 213 -11.89 -31.29 5.51
C LYS A 213 -11.93 -32.14 4.24
N ILE A 214 -11.04 -31.87 3.29
CA ILE A 214 -10.85 -32.68 2.07
C ILE A 214 -10.37 -34.10 2.42
N SER A 215 -9.41 -34.24 3.35
CA SER A 215 -8.95 -35.56 3.82
C SER A 215 -10.10 -36.35 4.42
N ASN A 216 -10.85 -35.77 5.37
CA ASN A 216 -12.01 -36.40 5.99
C ASN A 216 -13.10 -36.81 4.97
N LEU A 217 -13.34 -35.99 3.94
CA LEU A 217 -14.28 -36.33 2.86
C LEU A 217 -13.76 -37.47 1.96
N THR A 218 -12.44 -37.55 1.76
CA THR A 218 -11.79 -38.63 1.03
C THR A 218 -11.95 -39.95 1.78
N ASP A 219 -11.67 -39.99 3.07
CA ASP A 219 -11.83 -41.16 3.94
C ASP A 219 -13.30 -41.66 3.95
N VAL A 220 -14.27 -40.74 4.05
CA VAL A 220 -15.70 -41.06 3.99
C VAL A 220 -16.10 -41.62 2.61
N ASN A 221 -15.53 -41.07 1.52
CA ASN A 221 -15.80 -41.56 0.18
C ASN A 221 -15.19 -42.95 -0.08
N GLU A 222 -14.00 -43.23 0.46
CA GLU A 222 -13.39 -44.57 0.42
C GLU A 222 -14.22 -45.59 1.22
N ALA A 223 -14.67 -45.22 2.43
CA ALA A 223 -15.56 -46.05 3.23
C ALA A 223 -16.91 -46.32 2.53
N LEU A 224 -17.51 -45.29 1.90
CA LEU A 224 -18.74 -45.44 1.13
C LEU A 224 -18.53 -46.38 -0.07
N ASN A 225 -17.42 -46.24 -0.80
CA ASN A 225 -17.06 -47.13 -1.90
C ASN A 225 -16.91 -48.59 -1.44
N ALA A 226 -16.26 -48.82 -0.29
CA ALA A 226 -16.16 -50.15 0.32
C ALA A 226 -17.54 -50.72 0.68
N THR A 227 -18.46 -49.93 1.24
CA THR A 227 -19.83 -50.40 1.52
C THR A 227 -20.63 -50.70 0.24
N ASN A 228 -20.45 -49.91 -0.82
CA ASN A 228 -21.06 -50.19 -2.13
C ASN A 228 -20.54 -51.50 -2.74
N GLN A 229 -19.25 -51.82 -2.60
CA GLN A 229 -18.70 -53.11 -3.03
C GLN A 229 -19.28 -54.29 -2.23
N VAL A 230 -19.42 -54.15 -0.90
CA VAL A 230 -20.07 -55.16 -0.06
C VAL A 230 -21.53 -55.35 -0.45
N LEU A 231 -22.27 -54.25 -0.68
CA LEU A 231 -23.68 -54.31 -1.07
C LEU A 231 -23.85 -54.95 -2.46
N ALA A 232 -22.97 -54.64 -3.41
CA ALA A 232 -22.95 -55.28 -4.73
C ALA A 232 -22.67 -56.80 -4.63
N ALA A 233 -21.77 -57.22 -3.74
CA ALA A 233 -21.51 -58.64 -3.47
C ALA A 233 -22.72 -59.33 -2.81
N GLN A 234 -23.42 -58.65 -1.89
CA GLN A 234 -24.66 -59.16 -1.30
C GLN A 234 -25.79 -59.30 -2.33
N VAL A 235 -25.96 -58.32 -3.23
CA VAL A 235 -26.92 -58.40 -4.34
C VAL A 235 -26.57 -59.57 -5.26
N ALA A 236 -25.31 -59.74 -5.66
CA ALA A 236 -24.88 -60.87 -6.49
C ALA A 236 -25.18 -62.23 -5.83
N ASN A 237 -24.95 -62.35 -4.52
CA ASN A 237 -25.29 -63.56 -3.76
C ASN A 237 -26.81 -63.80 -3.71
N LEU A 238 -27.62 -62.75 -3.46
CA LEU A 238 -29.09 -62.85 -3.48
C LEU A 238 -29.63 -63.20 -4.88
N THR A 239 -29.01 -62.71 -5.95
CA THR A 239 -29.34 -63.10 -7.33
C THR A 239 -29.05 -64.58 -7.54
N ALA A 240 -27.87 -65.08 -7.15
CA ALA A 240 -27.53 -66.50 -7.26
C ALA A 240 -28.48 -67.41 -6.47
N VAL A 241 -28.84 -67.02 -5.23
CA VAL A 241 -29.83 -67.75 -4.41
C VAL A 241 -31.23 -67.72 -5.05
N ASN A 242 -31.62 -66.63 -5.72
CA ASN A 242 -32.87 -66.57 -6.48
C ASN A 242 -32.82 -67.45 -7.73
N GLU A 243 -31.68 -67.55 -8.42
CA GLU A 243 -31.49 -68.46 -9.56
C GLU A 243 -31.58 -69.92 -9.10
N GLU A 244 -30.98 -70.27 -7.96
CA GLU A 244 -31.11 -71.60 -7.32
C GLU A 244 -32.57 -71.90 -6.93
N LEU A 245 -33.27 -70.95 -6.31
CA LEU A 245 -34.70 -71.06 -5.99
C LEU A 245 -35.60 -71.20 -7.22
N ASN A 246 -35.29 -70.51 -8.32
CA ASN A 246 -36.00 -70.66 -9.59
C ASN A 246 -35.73 -72.04 -10.22
N GLY A 247 -34.48 -72.53 -10.16
CA GLY A 247 -34.16 -73.90 -10.57
C GLY A 247 -34.94 -74.95 -9.78
N LEU A 248 -35.02 -74.81 -8.46
CA LEU A 248 -35.85 -75.67 -7.60
C LEU A 248 -37.36 -75.54 -7.89
N LEU A 249 -37.84 -74.36 -8.29
CA LEU A 249 -39.23 -74.16 -8.72
C LEU A 249 -39.52 -74.83 -10.07
N ASP A 250 -38.57 -74.80 -11.01
CA ASP A 250 -38.66 -75.50 -12.29
C ASP A 250 -38.59 -77.03 -12.09
N GLU A 251 -37.69 -77.54 -11.24
CA GLU A 251 -37.68 -78.96 -10.83
C GLU A 251 -39.00 -79.38 -10.16
N LEU A 252 -39.54 -78.56 -9.25
CA LEU A 252 -40.83 -78.83 -8.61
C LEU A 252 -41.99 -78.78 -9.63
N ARG A 253 -41.89 -77.92 -10.65
CA ARG A 253 -42.85 -77.82 -11.76
C ARG A 253 -42.79 -79.03 -12.67
N ASP A 254 -41.60 -79.54 -12.97
CA ASP A 254 -41.41 -80.79 -13.71
C ASP A 254 -41.97 -81.98 -12.93
N ILE A 255 -41.75 -82.05 -11.61
CA ILE A 255 -42.40 -83.04 -10.73
C ILE A 255 -43.92 -82.89 -10.76
N PHE A 256 -44.45 -81.67 -10.72
CA PHE A 256 -45.90 -81.43 -10.82
C PHE A 256 -46.47 -81.80 -12.18
N GLN A 257 -45.74 -81.55 -13.27
CA GLN A 257 -46.14 -81.95 -14.61
C GLN A 257 -46.13 -83.47 -14.74
N PHE A 258 -45.06 -84.14 -14.28
CA PHE A 258 -44.99 -85.60 -14.21
C PHE A 258 -46.12 -86.21 -13.39
N LEU A 259 -46.44 -85.63 -12.22
CA LEU A 259 -47.57 -86.06 -11.39
C LEU A 259 -48.92 -85.81 -12.07
N ASN A 260 -49.08 -84.69 -12.79
CA ASN A 260 -50.30 -84.37 -13.52
C ASN A 260 -50.52 -85.32 -14.70
N GLU A 261 -49.49 -85.57 -15.51
CA GLU A 261 -49.47 -86.56 -16.60
C GLU A 261 -49.73 -87.97 -16.06
N THR A 262 -49.09 -88.34 -14.95
CA THR A 262 -49.32 -89.63 -14.26
C THR A 262 -50.76 -89.74 -13.74
N SER A 263 -51.34 -88.68 -13.17
CA SER A 263 -52.72 -88.68 -12.68
C SER A 263 -53.76 -88.71 -13.80
N GLY A 264 -53.47 -88.04 -14.93
CA GLY A 264 -54.25 -88.12 -16.16
C GLY A 264 -54.25 -89.55 -16.71
N GLY A 265 -53.06 -90.15 -16.82
CA GLY A 265 -52.90 -91.56 -17.18
C GLY A 265 -53.65 -92.51 -16.24
N PHE A 266 -53.59 -92.30 -14.92
CA PHE A 266 -54.39 -93.09 -13.96
C PHE A 266 -55.90 -92.92 -14.18
N ASN A 267 -56.37 -91.71 -14.50
CA ASN A 267 -57.79 -91.43 -14.72
C ASN A 267 -58.31 -92.06 -16.02
N ASP A 268 -57.51 -92.03 -17.09
CA ASP A 268 -57.82 -92.73 -18.35
C ASP A 268 -57.81 -94.25 -18.16
N THR A 269 -56.81 -94.79 -17.45
CA THR A 269 -56.72 -96.23 -17.14
C THR A 269 -57.90 -96.70 -16.26
N LEU A 270 -58.31 -95.91 -15.26
CA LEU A 270 -59.49 -96.19 -14.43
C LEU A 270 -60.78 -96.19 -15.26
N ARG A 271 -60.86 -95.33 -16.28
CA ARG A 271 -62.01 -95.23 -17.18
C ARG A 271 -62.10 -96.42 -18.16
N GLU A 272 -60.97 -96.90 -18.67
CA GLU A 272 -60.89 -98.15 -19.44
C GLU A 272 -61.31 -99.36 -18.58
N ILE A 273 -60.73 -99.51 -17.38
CA ILE A 273 -61.06 -100.62 -16.47
C ILE A 273 -62.54 -100.59 -16.06
N ALA A 274 -63.11 -99.41 -15.79
CA ALA A 274 -64.53 -99.28 -15.45
C ALA A 274 -65.47 -99.62 -16.61
N SER A 275 -65.07 -99.39 -17.86
CA SER A 275 -65.84 -99.78 -19.05
C SER A 275 -65.83 -101.30 -19.23
N GLU A 276 -64.65 -101.90 -19.23
CA GLU A 276 -64.47 -103.34 -19.44
C GLU A 276 -65.18 -104.19 -18.37
N LEU A 277 -65.16 -103.72 -17.12
CA LEU A 277 -65.83 -104.40 -16.01
C LEU A 277 -67.36 -104.29 -16.08
N ALA A 278 -67.90 -103.22 -16.69
CA ALA A 278 -69.34 -103.08 -16.91
C ALA A 278 -69.86 -104.07 -17.97
N ASP A 279 -69.11 -104.25 -19.06
CA ASP A 279 -69.47 -105.16 -20.15
C ASP A 279 -69.39 -106.64 -19.71
N GLN A 280 -68.36 -107.04 -18.95
CA GLN A 280 -68.23 -108.41 -18.42
C GLN A 280 -69.35 -108.80 -17.43
N VAL A 281 -69.92 -107.85 -16.67
CA VAL A 281 -71.03 -108.11 -15.75
C VAL A 281 -72.35 -108.33 -16.51
N LEU A 282 -72.56 -107.63 -17.62
CA LEU A 282 -73.74 -107.79 -18.48
C LEU A 282 -73.74 -109.14 -19.21
N GLU A 283 -72.60 -109.54 -19.80
CA GLU A 283 -72.52 -110.76 -20.61
C GLU A 283 -72.72 -112.03 -19.77
N ASN A 284 -72.15 -112.09 -18.57
CA ASN A 284 -72.30 -113.23 -17.67
C ASN A 284 -73.75 -113.44 -17.16
N ARG A 285 -74.54 -112.37 -17.01
CA ARG A 285 -75.94 -112.46 -16.56
C ARG A 285 -76.83 -113.15 -17.61
N VAL A 286 -76.61 -112.88 -18.90
CA VAL A 286 -77.38 -113.47 -20.00
C VAL A 286 -77.10 -114.97 -20.15
N ILE A 287 -75.85 -115.39 -19.98
CA ILE A 287 -75.42 -116.79 -20.12
C ILE A 287 -76.03 -117.67 -19.02
N LEU A 288 -76.09 -117.17 -17.77
CA LEU A 288 -76.65 -117.92 -16.63
C LEU A 288 -78.16 -118.14 -16.73
N LEU A 289 -78.93 -117.13 -17.15
CA LEU A 289 -80.38 -117.26 -17.33
C LEU A 289 -80.72 -118.30 -18.41
N LYS A 290 -80.09 -118.19 -19.58
CA LYS A 290 -80.36 -119.08 -20.73
C LYS A 290 -80.00 -120.55 -20.45
N ARG A 291 -78.96 -120.81 -19.65
CA ARG A 291 -78.59 -122.16 -19.21
C ARG A 291 -79.58 -122.75 -18.19
N THR A 292 -80.19 -121.90 -17.36
CA THR A 292 -81.14 -122.33 -16.33
C THR A 292 -82.47 -122.77 -16.99
N GLN A 293 -83.00 -121.96 -17.90
CA GLN A 293 -84.20 -122.28 -18.71
C GLN A 293 -84.09 -123.66 -19.39
N GLN A 294 -83.02 -123.86 -20.17
CA GLN A 294 -82.80 -125.11 -20.91
C GLN A 294 -82.69 -126.37 -20.02
N THR A 295 -82.28 -126.21 -18.76
CA THR A 295 -82.15 -127.33 -17.82
C THR A 295 -83.52 -127.83 -17.32
N TYR A 296 -84.49 -126.93 -17.16
CA TYR A 296 -85.84 -127.29 -16.73
C TYR A 296 -86.72 -127.80 -17.88
N GLU A 297 -86.65 -127.15 -19.06
CA GLU A 297 -87.44 -127.53 -20.24
C GLU A 297 -87.14 -128.95 -20.76
N GLN A 298 -85.87 -129.37 -20.79
CA GLN A 298 -85.49 -130.61 -21.48
C GLN A 298 -85.44 -131.88 -20.62
N PHE A 299 -85.35 -131.79 -19.28
CA PHE A 299 -84.90 -132.96 -18.49
C PHE A 299 -85.59 -133.29 -17.17
N ARG A 300 -86.48 -132.44 -16.61
CA ARG A 300 -87.04 -132.73 -15.27
C ARG A 300 -88.52 -133.09 -15.20
N ILE A 301 -89.40 -132.39 -15.91
CA ILE A 301 -90.80 -132.32 -15.42
C ILE A 301 -91.78 -133.34 -16.03
N PRO A 302 -91.85 -133.56 -17.36
CA PRO A 302 -92.83 -134.51 -17.90
C PRO A 302 -92.41 -135.98 -17.71
N VAL A 303 -91.20 -136.32 -18.14
CA VAL A 303 -90.77 -137.73 -18.34
C VAL A 303 -90.56 -138.48 -17.02
N LYS A 304 -90.06 -137.80 -15.98
CA LYS A 304 -89.82 -138.44 -14.67
C LYS A 304 -91.11 -138.84 -13.97
N PHE A 305 -92.13 -137.97 -14.00
CA PHE A 305 -93.34 -138.18 -13.22
C PHE A 305 -94.14 -139.36 -13.78
N GLU A 306 -94.42 -139.38 -15.07
CA GLU A 306 -95.16 -140.46 -15.74
C GLU A 306 -94.47 -141.84 -15.54
N CYS A 307 -93.15 -141.91 -15.75
CA CYS A 307 -92.38 -143.13 -15.52
C CYS A 307 -92.40 -143.59 -14.05
N SER A 308 -92.40 -142.67 -13.08
CA SER A 308 -92.39 -143.00 -11.65
C SER A 308 -93.78 -143.36 -11.14
N TYR A 309 -94.82 -142.70 -11.67
CA TYR A 309 -96.23 -142.96 -11.40
C TYR A 309 -96.61 -144.38 -11.82
N GLY A 310 -96.32 -144.75 -13.07
CA GLY A 310 -96.58 -146.08 -13.61
C GLY A 310 -95.86 -147.19 -12.83
N ASN A 311 -94.60 -146.97 -12.43
CA ASN A 311 -93.86 -147.92 -11.61
C ASN A 311 -94.44 -148.09 -10.20
N ARG A 312 -94.98 -147.02 -9.60
CA ARG A 312 -95.48 -147.05 -8.21
C ARG A 312 -96.89 -147.61 -8.09
N PHE A 313 -97.80 -147.21 -8.96
CA PHE A 313 -99.23 -147.55 -8.85
C PHE A 313 -99.69 -148.60 -9.88
N GLY A 314 -98.94 -148.77 -10.99
CA GLY A 314 -99.41 -149.49 -12.18
C GLY A 314 -99.62 -151.00 -12.08
N ASN A 315 -99.27 -151.63 -10.95
CA ASN A 315 -99.38 -153.08 -10.77
C ASN A 315 -100.26 -153.50 -9.56
N GLN A 316 -100.79 -152.55 -8.79
CA GLN A 316 -101.40 -152.85 -7.48
C GLN A 316 -102.93 -152.67 -7.44
N LEU A 317 -103.50 -151.82 -8.30
CA LEU A 317 -104.92 -151.45 -8.27
C LEU A 317 -105.50 -151.30 -9.69
N PRO A 318 -106.81 -151.51 -9.93
CA PRO A 318 -107.39 -151.50 -11.28
C PRO A 318 -107.20 -150.19 -12.05
N TRP A 319 -107.34 -149.05 -11.35
CA TRP A 319 -107.12 -147.70 -11.89
C TRP A 319 -105.64 -147.38 -12.18
N GLY A 320 -104.73 -148.19 -11.63
CA GLY A 320 -103.30 -148.12 -11.93
C GLY A 320 -102.94 -148.79 -13.26
N THR A 321 -103.65 -149.84 -13.66
CA THR A 321 -103.46 -150.47 -14.99
C THR A 321 -104.28 -149.83 -16.10
N GLU A 322 -105.49 -149.35 -15.80
CA GLU A 322 -106.41 -148.76 -16.77
C GLU A 322 -106.65 -147.29 -16.42
N PHE A 323 -105.80 -146.41 -16.96
CA PHE A 323 -105.62 -145.02 -16.51
C PHE A 323 -106.85 -144.12 -16.74
N SER A 324 -107.88 -144.62 -17.44
CA SER A 324 -109.17 -143.97 -17.66
C SER A 324 -110.19 -144.23 -16.55
N LEU A 325 -109.92 -145.14 -15.61
CA LEU A 325 -110.76 -145.33 -14.43
C LEU A 325 -110.45 -144.24 -13.38
N PRO A 326 -111.47 -143.73 -12.65
CA PRO A 326 -111.23 -142.80 -11.56
C PRO A 326 -110.44 -143.47 -10.42
N ILE A 327 -109.55 -142.70 -9.80
CA ILE A 327 -108.84 -143.09 -8.58
C ILE A 327 -109.89 -143.17 -7.46
N GLU A 328 -109.89 -144.26 -6.67
CA GLU A 328 -111.10 -144.74 -6.00
C GLU A 328 -111.75 -143.70 -5.03
N PRO A 329 -113.00 -143.22 -5.30
CA PRO A 329 -113.54 -142.01 -4.65
C PRO A 329 -113.70 -142.06 -3.12
N ASN A 330 -113.79 -143.25 -2.53
CA ASN A 330 -114.08 -143.45 -1.11
C ASN A 330 -112.99 -144.27 -0.37
N GLY A 331 -111.87 -144.58 -1.03
CA GLY A 331 -110.82 -145.48 -0.51
C GLY A 331 -109.61 -144.80 0.15
N GLY A 332 -109.39 -143.51 -0.12
CA GLY A 332 -108.23 -142.74 0.38
C GLY A 332 -107.01 -142.72 -0.56
N ASP A 333 -107.06 -143.47 -1.67
CA ASP A 333 -105.97 -143.53 -2.66
C ASP A 333 -105.60 -142.17 -3.26
N TYR A 334 -106.58 -141.30 -3.49
CA TYR A 334 -106.36 -139.94 -4.03
C TYR A 334 -105.33 -139.16 -3.20
N ASP A 335 -105.46 -139.18 -1.87
CA ASP A 335 -104.61 -138.41 -0.97
C ASP A 335 -103.16 -138.91 -1.01
N VAL A 336 -102.94 -140.21 -1.26
CA VAL A 336 -101.61 -140.81 -1.45
C VAL A 336 -101.02 -140.43 -2.81
N VAL A 337 -101.85 -140.41 -3.86
CA VAL A 337 -101.44 -140.11 -5.22
C VAL A 337 -101.10 -138.62 -5.39
N ILE A 338 -101.89 -137.72 -4.83
CA ILE A 338 -101.66 -136.27 -4.95
C ILE A 338 -100.45 -135.83 -4.11
N ALA A 339 -100.22 -136.44 -2.94
CA ALA A 339 -98.99 -136.25 -2.16
C ALA A 339 -97.74 -136.74 -2.91
N PHE A 340 -97.85 -137.77 -3.75
CA PHE A 340 -96.75 -138.21 -4.63
C PHE A 340 -96.50 -137.21 -5.77
N ALA A 341 -97.54 -136.53 -6.28
CA ALA A 341 -97.35 -135.43 -7.23
C ALA A 341 -96.63 -134.22 -6.59
N ASP A 342 -96.96 -133.89 -5.34
CA ASP A 342 -96.28 -132.83 -4.59
C ASP A 342 -94.79 -133.12 -4.38
N GLU A 343 -94.47 -134.32 -3.88
CA GLU A 343 -93.10 -134.76 -3.59
C GLU A 343 -92.23 -134.84 -4.85
N GLN A 344 -92.76 -135.37 -5.96
CA GLN A 344 -91.96 -135.64 -7.16
C GLN A 344 -91.90 -134.51 -8.18
N VAL A 345 -92.83 -133.54 -8.11
CA VAL A 345 -92.97 -132.49 -9.12
C VAL A 345 -93.03 -131.11 -8.48
N LEU A 346 -94.07 -130.83 -7.68
CA LEU A 346 -94.40 -129.45 -7.30
C LEU A 346 -93.34 -128.85 -6.38
N SER A 347 -92.87 -129.62 -5.41
CA SER A 347 -91.82 -129.18 -4.48
C SER A 347 -90.46 -128.93 -5.14
N GLU A 348 -90.11 -129.62 -6.25
CA GLU A 348 -88.87 -129.34 -7.01
C GLU A 348 -88.94 -127.98 -7.76
N VAL A 349 -90.14 -127.50 -8.12
CA VAL A 349 -90.36 -126.21 -8.80
C VAL A 349 -90.95 -125.13 -7.88
N CYS A 350 -90.97 -125.38 -6.57
CA CYS A 350 -91.58 -124.50 -5.55
C CYS A 350 -93.06 -124.15 -5.81
N ALA A 351 -93.80 -124.99 -6.53
CA ALA A 351 -95.23 -124.83 -6.76
C ALA A 351 -96.04 -125.31 -5.56
N ASN A 352 -97.22 -124.72 -5.36
CA ASN A 352 -98.11 -125.05 -4.26
C ASN A 352 -99.11 -126.14 -4.67
N LEU A 353 -99.15 -127.23 -3.91
CA LEU A 353 -100.13 -128.31 -4.06
C LEU A 353 -101.57 -127.82 -4.17
N THR A 354 -101.94 -126.81 -3.39
CA THR A 354 -103.30 -126.23 -3.40
C THR A 354 -103.65 -125.59 -4.74
N ASP A 355 -102.68 -124.92 -5.38
CA ASP A 355 -102.87 -124.26 -6.67
C ASP A 355 -102.87 -125.28 -7.82
N PHE A 356 -102.17 -126.41 -7.66
CA PHE A 356 -102.25 -127.54 -8.58
C PHE A 356 -103.58 -128.27 -8.49
N GLU A 357 -104.08 -128.58 -7.28
CA GLU A 357 -105.42 -129.17 -7.09
C GLU A 357 -106.52 -128.23 -7.61
N LEU A 358 -106.34 -126.91 -7.46
CA LEU A 358 -107.22 -125.91 -8.03
C LEU A 358 -107.20 -126.01 -9.56
N PHE A 359 -106.02 -125.98 -10.18
CA PHE A 359 -105.85 -126.14 -11.62
C PHE A 359 -106.52 -127.42 -12.16
N LEU A 360 -106.31 -128.57 -11.51
CA LEU A 360 -106.98 -129.83 -11.86
C LEU A 360 -108.51 -129.77 -11.78
N SER A 361 -109.06 -128.91 -10.92
CA SER A 361 -110.51 -128.71 -10.77
C SER A 361 -111.10 -127.65 -11.71
N THR A 362 -110.27 -126.82 -12.34
CA THR A 362 -110.69 -125.69 -13.19
C THR A 362 -110.29 -125.80 -14.67
N ASP A 363 -109.31 -126.64 -15.03
CA ASP A 363 -108.89 -126.80 -16.43
C ASP A 363 -109.89 -127.68 -17.20
N ASP A 364 -110.72 -127.02 -18.02
CA ASP A 364 -111.75 -127.65 -18.86
C ASP A 364 -111.20 -128.75 -19.79
N GLU A 365 -109.92 -128.68 -20.19
CA GLU A 365 -109.28 -129.65 -21.07
C GLU A 365 -108.64 -130.84 -20.32
N VAL A 366 -108.44 -130.74 -19.01
CA VAL A 366 -108.17 -131.89 -18.12
C VAL A 366 -109.46 -132.68 -17.86
N GLY A 367 -110.62 -132.16 -18.27
CA GLY A 367 -111.84 -132.93 -18.47
C GLY A 367 -112.57 -133.37 -17.20
N TYR A 368 -112.19 -132.83 -16.03
CA TYR A 368 -112.92 -133.05 -14.80
C TYR A 368 -114.16 -132.14 -14.79
N GLN A 369 -115.35 -132.70 -14.97
CA GLN A 369 -116.57 -131.88 -15.01
C GLN A 369 -116.78 -131.18 -13.65
N PRO A 370 -117.02 -129.86 -13.63
CA PRO A 370 -116.93 -129.06 -12.40
C PRO A 370 -118.08 -129.38 -11.44
N SER A 371 -117.83 -130.32 -10.53
CA SER A 371 -118.64 -130.58 -9.34
C SER A 371 -118.50 -129.47 -8.29
N GLY A 372 -117.49 -128.60 -8.44
CA GLY A 372 -117.16 -127.52 -7.49
C GLY A 372 -116.56 -128.02 -6.17
N VAL A 373 -116.22 -129.30 -6.07
CA VAL A 373 -115.66 -129.92 -4.87
C VAL A 373 -114.14 -130.00 -4.99
N MET A 374 -113.45 -129.40 -4.01
CA MET A 374 -112.00 -129.42 -3.87
C MET A 374 -111.61 -130.24 -2.62
N PRO A 375 -110.63 -131.15 -2.70
CA PRO A 375 -109.91 -131.56 -3.89
C PRO A 375 -110.78 -132.41 -4.86
N PRO A 376 -110.45 -132.45 -6.16
CA PRO A 376 -111.20 -133.21 -7.16
C PRO A 376 -110.98 -134.73 -7.02
N ARG A 377 -111.65 -135.35 -6.05
CA ARG A 377 -111.45 -136.75 -5.62
C ARG A 377 -111.89 -137.85 -6.61
N ASP A 378 -112.40 -137.48 -7.78
CA ASP A 378 -112.94 -138.42 -8.79
C ASP A 378 -112.25 -138.23 -10.16
N ILE A 379 -110.96 -137.90 -10.14
CA ILE A 379 -110.12 -137.84 -11.36
C ILE A 379 -109.54 -139.22 -11.69
N SER A 380 -109.38 -139.48 -12.97
CA SER A 380 -108.61 -140.63 -13.46
C SER A 380 -107.11 -140.34 -13.54
N SER A 381 -106.28 -141.38 -13.53
CA SER A 381 -104.81 -141.26 -13.65
C SER A 381 -104.38 -140.44 -14.88
N ASN A 382 -105.07 -140.61 -16.02
CA ASN A 382 -104.81 -139.83 -17.24
C ASN A 382 -105.03 -138.33 -17.04
N GLN A 383 -106.06 -137.94 -16.29
CA GLN A 383 -106.37 -136.54 -16.04
C GLN A 383 -105.36 -135.92 -15.09
N LEU A 384 -104.95 -136.65 -14.05
CA LEU A 384 -103.88 -136.20 -13.15
C LEU A 384 -102.56 -135.99 -13.90
N LEU A 385 -102.14 -136.95 -14.74
CA LEU A 385 -100.92 -136.86 -15.53
C LEU A 385 -100.98 -135.72 -16.57
N GLY A 386 -102.08 -135.63 -17.32
CA GLY A 386 -102.29 -134.56 -18.29
C GLY A 386 -102.33 -133.16 -17.64
N GLY A 387 -102.99 -133.05 -16.49
CA GLY A 387 -103.03 -131.83 -15.69
C GLY A 387 -101.67 -131.46 -15.10
N GLN A 388 -100.90 -132.43 -14.61
CA GLN A 388 -99.52 -132.20 -14.15
C GLN A 388 -98.64 -131.63 -15.28
N MET A 389 -98.71 -132.20 -16.48
CA MET A 389 -97.94 -131.71 -17.63
C MET A 389 -98.33 -130.28 -18.02
N LYS A 390 -99.64 -129.93 -18.02
CA LYS A 390 -100.09 -128.58 -18.37
C LYS A 390 -99.78 -127.55 -17.31
N TYR A 391 -100.04 -127.86 -16.04
CA TYR A 391 -99.76 -126.95 -14.93
C TYR A 391 -98.27 -126.59 -14.86
N THR A 392 -97.41 -127.59 -15.09
CA THR A 392 -95.96 -127.38 -15.09
C THR A 392 -95.44 -126.65 -16.32
N ALA A 393 -96.09 -126.81 -17.49
CA ALA A 393 -95.81 -125.95 -18.65
C ALA A 393 -96.19 -124.48 -18.37
N ALA A 394 -97.38 -124.23 -17.82
CA ALA A 394 -97.82 -122.87 -17.48
C ALA A 394 -96.93 -122.18 -16.42
N LEU A 395 -96.40 -122.94 -15.45
CA LEU A 395 -95.40 -122.43 -14.51
C LEU A 395 -94.06 -122.08 -15.19
N MET A 396 -93.64 -122.86 -16.18
CA MET A 396 -92.40 -122.58 -16.92
C MET A 396 -92.50 -121.26 -17.72
N ASP A 397 -93.63 -121.01 -18.38
CA ASP A 397 -93.88 -119.75 -19.10
C ASP A 397 -93.89 -118.54 -18.14
N TYR A 398 -94.41 -118.72 -16.91
CA TYR A 398 -94.42 -117.67 -15.89
C TYR A 398 -93.00 -117.31 -15.37
N TYR A 399 -92.13 -118.30 -15.19
CA TYR A 399 -90.76 -118.09 -14.70
C TYR A 399 -89.74 -117.74 -15.80
N PHE A 400 -90.02 -118.07 -17.06
CA PHE A 400 -89.14 -117.80 -18.21
C PHE A 400 -89.93 -117.15 -19.37
N PRO A 401 -90.51 -115.95 -19.18
CA PRO A 401 -91.31 -115.26 -20.19
C PRO A 401 -90.48 -114.94 -21.45
N ASN A 402 -91.13 -114.93 -22.63
CA ASN A 402 -90.44 -114.49 -23.85
C ASN A 402 -90.22 -112.97 -23.82
N PRO A 403 -89.22 -112.45 -24.57
CA PRO A 403 -88.93 -111.01 -24.58
C PRO A 403 -90.14 -110.17 -25.04
N GLY A 404 -90.80 -109.51 -24.09
CA GLY A 404 -92.00 -108.69 -24.31
C GLY A 404 -93.27 -109.17 -23.60
N GLU A 405 -93.22 -110.25 -22.83
CA GLU A 405 -94.33 -110.77 -22.01
C GLU A 405 -94.18 -110.36 -20.54
N ASP A 406 -95.28 -110.06 -19.85
CA ASP A 406 -95.31 -109.60 -18.46
C ASP A 406 -95.06 -110.77 -17.47
N GLY A 407 -93.81 -111.20 -17.36
CA GLY A 407 -93.30 -112.09 -16.30
C GLY A 407 -92.18 -111.44 -15.48
N LEU A 408 -91.65 -112.17 -14.49
CA LEU A 408 -90.70 -111.63 -13.50
C LEU A 408 -89.31 -111.30 -14.09
N THR A 409 -89.08 -110.02 -14.46
CA THR A 409 -87.76 -109.47 -14.87
C THR A 409 -87.28 -108.30 -14.00
#